data_AF-X1J7W5-F1
#
_entry.id   AF-X1J7W5-F1
#
_cell.length_a   1.000
_cell.length_b   1.000
_cell.length_c   1.000
_cell.angle_alpha   90.00
_cell.angle_beta   90.00
_cell.angle_gamma   90.00
#
_symmetry.space_group_name_H-M   'P 1'
#
loop_
_entity.id
_entity.type
_entity.pdbx_description
1 polymer ?
#
loop_
_entity_poly.entity_id
_entity_poly.type
_entity_poly.pdbx_seq_one_letter_code
_entity_poly.pdbx_strand_id
1 'polypeptide(L)'
;NIILMYWEYTPRDYYKNLDKLLDAGFKVIVSPSMLNWCRNFPDNIHASKNIINLTKQGVNSKDRGVIGMLNSIWGDQHYYSFRDNTIFGGVLGASVSWNSKLDIYKDIVKTYGFLFYGLEEKHLENDRLDYALCSGLTAILIMEAIGMNMGSKNKDIILMTNTIINRKEVYKSLLCVFINFSDFFD
;
A
#
# COMPACT_ATOMS: atom_id res chain seq x y z
N ASN A 1 -24.44 8.39 22.00
CA ASN A 1 -23.75 7.15 21.60
C ASN A 1 -22.42 7.54 20.98
N ILE A 2 -21.28 7.12 21.54
CA ILE A 2 -19.95 7.50 21.05
C ILE A 2 -19.30 6.25 20.45
N ILE A 3 -18.71 6.39 19.26
CA ILE A 3 -17.88 5.36 18.63
C ILE A 3 -16.43 5.81 18.78
N LEU A 4 -15.59 4.96 19.36
CA LEU A 4 -14.17 5.23 19.51
C LEU A 4 -13.42 4.79 18.25
N MET A 5 -12.52 5.63 17.77
CA MET A 5 -11.55 5.25 16.76
C MET A 5 -10.27 4.81 17.47
N TYR A 6 -9.96 3.51 17.43
CA TYR A 6 -8.74 2.96 17.99
C TYR A 6 -7.65 2.95 16.94
N TRP A 7 -6.72 3.90 17.03
CA TRP A 7 -5.54 3.98 16.18
C TRP A 7 -4.31 3.47 16.93
N GLU A 8 -3.53 2.63 16.25
CA GLU A 8 -2.20 2.18 16.71
C GLU A 8 -1.44 1.71 15.47
N TYR A 9 -0.35 2.39 15.16
CA TYR A 9 0.38 2.19 13.90
C TYR A 9 1.66 1.39 14.08
N THR A 10 2.06 1.12 15.32
CA THR A 10 3.16 0.20 15.60
C THR A 10 2.78 -1.18 15.06
N PRO A 11 3.59 -1.80 14.18
CA PRO A 11 3.32 -3.15 13.71
C PRO A 11 3.40 -4.15 14.87
N ARG A 12 2.30 -4.82 15.16
CA ARG A 12 2.20 -5.81 16.25
C ARG A 12 1.51 -7.06 15.75
N ASP A 13 1.79 -8.18 16.41
CA ASP A 13 1.04 -9.42 16.21
C ASP A 13 -0.31 -9.38 16.94
N TYR A 14 -0.41 -8.56 18.00
CA TYR A 14 -1.61 -8.40 18.81
C TYR A 14 -1.74 -7.01 19.44
N TYR A 15 -2.97 -6.50 19.55
CA TYR A 15 -3.30 -5.16 20.03
C TYR A 15 -4.12 -5.20 21.32
N LYS A 16 -3.45 -5.42 22.46
CA LYS A 16 -4.07 -5.55 23.80
C LYS A 16 -4.96 -4.36 24.24
N ASN A 17 -4.69 -3.16 23.74
CA ASN A 17 -5.47 -1.98 24.12
C ASN A 17 -6.84 -1.94 23.41
N LEU A 18 -7.00 -2.66 22.30
CA LEU A 18 -8.31 -2.87 21.69
C LEU A 18 -9.23 -3.63 22.67
N ASP A 19 -8.73 -4.70 23.28
CA ASP A 19 -9.52 -5.48 24.25
C ASP A 19 -10.01 -4.63 25.40
N LYS A 20 -9.14 -3.78 25.96
CA LYS A 20 -9.53 -2.88 27.06
C LYS A 20 -10.71 -1.97 26.69
N LEU A 21 -10.75 -1.47 25.46
CA LEU A 21 -11.86 -0.64 24.99
C LEU A 21 -13.14 -1.45 24.81
N LEU A 22 -13.04 -2.67 24.31
CA LEU A 22 -14.18 -3.57 24.11
C LEU A 22 -14.74 -4.09 25.46
N ASP A 23 -13.86 -4.44 26.40
CA ASP A 23 -14.22 -4.89 27.75
C ASP A 23 -14.89 -3.76 28.56
N ALA A 24 -14.57 -2.50 28.26
CA ALA A 24 -15.26 -1.32 28.79
C ALA A 24 -16.62 -1.05 28.10
N GLY A 25 -17.02 -1.87 27.11
CA GLY A 25 -18.32 -1.79 26.44
C GLY A 25 -18.42 -0.79 25.30
N PHE A 26 -17.29 -0.22 24.83
CA PHE A 26 -17.31 0.76 23.75
C PHE A 26 -17.53 0.11 22.38
N LYS A 27 -18.23 0.84 21.50
CA LYS A 27 -18.19 0.54 20.05
C LYS A 27 -16.93 1.14 19.46
N VAL A 28 -16.21 0.35 18.67
CA VAL A 28 -14.88 0.71 18.17
C VAL A 28 -14.79 0.56 16.65
N ILE A 29 -14.17 1.53 16.00
CA ILE A 29 -13.61 1.39 14.65
C ILE A 29 -12.10 1.30 14.81
N VAL A 30 -11.47 0.25 14.27
CA VAL A 30 -10.01 0.14 14.29
C VAL A 30 -9.40 0.97 13.16
N SER A 31 -8.24 1.57 13.39
CA SER A 31 -7.55 2.36 12.37
C SER A 31 -6.08 1.98 12.28
N PRO A 32 -5.72 1.03 11.40
CA PRO A 32 -4.33 0.84 11.00
C PRO A 32 -3.92 1.95 10.02
N SER A 33 -2.64 2.01 9.66
CA SER A 33 -2.14 3.05 8.74
C SER A 33 -1.18 2.51 7.69
N MET A 34 -1.18 3.19 6.54
CA MET A 34 0.02 3.26 5.74
C MET A 34 1.08 4.06 6.48
N LEU A 35 2.29 3.51 6.56
CA LEU A 35 3.43 4.15 7.22
C LEU A 35 4.15 5.06 6.22
N ASN A 36 3.47 6.13 5.79
CA ASN A 36 3.93 7.03 4.73
C ASN A 36 4.36 8.41 5.25
N TRP A 37 4.06 8.75 6.51
CA TRP A 37 4.40 10.07 7.06
C TRP A 37 5.92 10.26 7.16
N CYS A 38 6.37 11.50 6.98
CA CYS A 38 7.79 11.90 7.05
C CYS A 38 8.72 11.10 6.12
N ARG A 39 8.21 10.51 5.03
CA ARG A 39 8.97 9.69 4.08
C ARG A 39 8.51 9.93 2.65
N ASN A 40 9.42 9.78 1.69
CA ASN A 40 9.09 9.85 0.26
C ASN A 40 8.37 8.56 -0.19
N PHE A 41 8.83 7.41 0.30
CA PHE A 41 8.27 6.09 0.01
C PHE A 41 7.69 5.46 1.28
N PRO A 42 6.47 4.92 1.24
CA PRO A 42 5.89 4.24 2.40
C PRO A 42 6.67 2.97 2.78
N ASP A 43 6.64 2.63 4.07
CA ASP A 43 7.16 1.36 4.56
C ASP A 43 6.10 0.26 4.40
N ASN A 44 6.01 -0.34 3.22
CA ASN A 44 4.98 -1.33 2.89
C ASN A 44 5.05 -2.59 3.75
N ILE A 45 6.23 -3.04 4.17
CA ILE A 45 6.39 -4.26 4.96
C ILE A 45 5.76 -4.06 6.35
N HIS A 46 6.18 -3.00 7.05
CA HIS A 46 5.69 -2.71 8.39
C HIS A 46 4.23 -2.23 8.37
N ALA A 47 3.85 -1.43 7.37
CA ALA A 47 2.45 -1.05 7.16
C ALA A 47 1.57 -2.28 6.95
N SER A 48 2.04 -3.25 6.15
CA SER A 48 1.25 -4.46 5.90
C SER A 48 1.05 -5.28 7.16
N LYS A 49 2.10 -5.47 7.97
CA LYS A 49 1.97 -6.14 9.25
C LYS A 49 0.97 -5.43 10.17
N ASN A 50 1.00 -4.09 10.22
CA ASN A 50 0.05 -3.31 11.00
C ASN A 50 -1.40 -3.49 10.49
N ILE A 51 -1.63 -3.24 9.20
CA ILE A 51 -2.94 -3.31 8.54
C ILE A 51 -3.53 -4.70 8.67
N ILE A 52 -2.77 -5.75 8.33
CA ILE A 52 -3.26 -7.13 8.37
C ILE A 52 -3.68 -7.50 9.79
N ASN A 53 -2.80 -7.32 10.77
CA ASN A 53 -3.05 -7.85 12.12
C ASN A 53 -4.12 -7.06 12.87
N LEU A 54 -4.13 -5.72 12.77
CA LEU A 54 -5.15 -4.92 13.45
C LEU A 54 -6.53 -5.13 12.82
N THR A 55 -6.60 -5.22 11.48
CA THR A 55 -7.86 -5.48 10.78
C THR A 55 -8.40 -6.86 11.13
N LYS A 56 -7.55 -7.91 11.15
CA LYS A 56 -7.96 -9.25 11.57
C LYS A 56 -8.48 -9.30 13.00
N GLN A 57 -7.77 -8.68 13.94
CA GLN A 57 -8.24 -8.61 15.32
C GLN A 57 -9.59 -7.86 15.41
N GLY A 58 -9.77 -6.80 14.62
CA GLY A 58 -11.03 -6.08 14.49
C GLY A 58 -12.17 -6.97 13.98
N VAL A 59 -11.96 -7.68 12.86
CA VAL A 59 -12.94 -8.62 12.28
C VAL A 59 -13.32 -9.72 13.29
N ASN A 60 -12.33 -10.27 13.99
CA ASN A 60 -12.53 -11.32 15.00
C ASN A 60 -13.20 -10.80 16.29
N SER A 61 -13.34 -9.49 16.46
CA SER A 61 -13.93 -8.86 17.64
C SER A 61 -15.25 -8.13 17.35
N LYS A 62 -15.92 -8.46 16.23
CA LYS A 62 -17.16 -7.78 15.81
C LYS A 62 -18.28 -7.92 16.86
N ASP A 63 -18.38 -9.11 17.46
CA ASP A 63 -19.34 -9.47 18.49
C ASP A 63 -19.06 -8.76 19.82
N ARG A 64 -17.79 -8.40 20.06
CA ARG A 64 -17.35 -7.64 21.23
C ARG A 64 -17.51 -6.12 21.10
N GLY A 65 -17.82 -5.59 19.91
CA GLY A 65 -18.10 -4.17 19.72
C GLY A 65 -17.32 -3.47 18.61
N VAL A 66 -16.45 -4.18 17.88
CA VAL A 66 -15.84 -3.61 16.67
C VAL A 66 -16.88 -3.53 15.57
N ILE A 67 -17.02 -2.36 14.95
CA ILE A 67 -18.04 -2.10 13.92
C ILE A 67 -17.47 -1.74 12.55
N GLY A 68 -16.15 -1.61 12.44
CA GLY A 68 -15.51 -1.28 11.17
C GLY A 68 -14.01 -1.05 11.28
N MET A 69 -13.43 -0.69 10.13
CA MET A 69 -12.03 -0.34 9.99
C MET A 69 -11.90 0.88 9.08
N LEU A 70 -10.97 1.78 9.40
CA LEU A 70 -10.58 2.91 8.56
C LEU A 70 -9.07 2.94 8.40
N ASN A 71 -8.57 2.78 7.18
CA ASN A 71 -7.15 2.95 6.89
C ASN A 71 -6.76 4.42 6.99
N SER A 72 -5.80 4.71 7.85
CA SER A 72 -5.16 6.02 7.95
C SER A 72 -4.06 6.18 6.89
N ILE A 73 -3.98 7.37 6.33
CA ILE A 73 -2.90 7.84 5.46
C ILE A 73 -2.56 9.25 5.94
N TRP A 74 -1.33 9.44 6.42
CA TRP A 74 -0.95 10.69 7.08
C TRP A 74 -0.14 11.60 6.17
N GLY A 75 -0.30 12.89 6.40
CA GLY A 75 0.25 13.96 5.55
C GLY A 75 1.28 14.84 6.23
N ASP A 76 1.95 14.31 7.23
CA ASP A 76 2.80 15.08 8.11
C ASP A 76 3.93 15.77 7.35
N GLN A 77 4.29 16.97 7.83
CA GLN A 77 5.40 17.75 7.31
C GLN A 77 5.28 18.02 5.79
N HIS A 78 4.14 18.58 5.35
CA HIS A 78 3.89 18.93 3.95
C HIS A 78 3.74 17.76 2.97
N TYR A 79 3.44 16.55 3.46
CA TYR A 79 3.10 15.40 2.63
C TYR A 79 4.23 15.03 1.65
N TYR A 80 5.38 14.60 2.17
CA TYR A 80 6.55 14.23 1.35
C TYR A 80 6.35 13.01 0.44
N SER A 81 5.32 12.19 0.68
CA SER A 81 5.08 10.99 -0.11
C SER A 81 4.18 11.27 -1.31
N PHE A 82 4.38 10.58 -2.42
CA PHE A 82 3.42 10.61 -3.52
C PHE A 82 2.13 9.90 -3.10
N ARG A 83 0.98 10.53 -3.38
CA ARG A 83 -0.33 9.98 -3.04
C ARG A 83 -0.52 8.57 -3.61
N ASP A 84 -0.06 8.32 -4.84
CA ASP A 84 -0.25 7.04 -5.52
C ASP A 84 0.42 5.87 -4.77
N ASN A 85 1.53 6.12 -4.07
CA ASN A 85 2.20 5.12 -3.25
C ASN A 85 1.35 4.64 -2.06
N THR A 86 0.31 5.38 -1.68
CA THR A 86 -0.58 5.04 -0.57
C THR A 86 -1.75 4.15 -0.98
N ILE A 87 -2.00 3.97 -2.29
CA ILE A 87 -3.09 3.15 -2.83
C ILE A 87 -2.96 1.69 -2.39
N PHE A 88 -1.73 1.16 -2.35
CA PHE A 88 -1.45 -0.19 -1.87
C PHE A 88 -2.07 -0.46 -0.50
N GLY A 89 -1.97 0.49 0.43
CA GLY A 89 -2.57 0.37 1.74
C GLY A 89 -4.07 0.25 1.73
N GLY A 90 -4.73 1.12 0.96
CA GLY A 90 -6.18 1.09 0.80
C GLY A 90 -6.66 -0.26 0.25
N VAL A 91 -5.98 -0.77 -0.79
CA VAL A 91 -6.26 -2.10 -1.36
C VAL A 91 -6.06 -3.19 -0.30
N LEU A 92 -4.92 -3.19 0.40
CA LEU A 92 -4.61 -4.16 1.44
C LEU A 92 -5.66 -4.17 2.55
N GLY A 93 -6.02 -2.98 3.07
CA GLY A 93 -7.03 -2.84 4.11
C GLY A 93 -8.40 -3.35 3.65
N ALA A 94 -8.81 -3.01 2.44
CA ALA A 94 -10.05 -3.50 1.85
C ALA A 94 -10.03 -5.03 1.69
N SER A 95 -8.94 -5.60 1.18
CA SER A 95 -8.80 -7.05 1.00
C SER A 95 -8.90 -7.81 2.31
N VAL A 96 -8.20 -7.36 3.36
CA VAL A 96 -8.20 -8.05 4.67
C VAL A 96 -9.53 -7.88 5.41
N SER A 97 -10.16 -6.70 5.32
CA SER A 97 -11.47 -6.48 5.96
C SER A 97 -12.60 -7.26 5.27
N TRP A 98 -12.52 -7.46 3.95
CA TRP A 98 -13.46 -8.28 3.21
C TRP A 98 -13.23 -9.78 3.42
N ASN A 99 -11.97 -10.21 3.49
CA ASN A 99 -11.59 -11.60 3.71
C ASN A 99 -10.39 -11.71 4.65
N SER A 100 -10.66 -11.91 5.94
CA SER A 100 -9.63 -11.99 6.99
C SER A 100 -8.78 -13.27 6.95
N LYS A 101 -9.01 -14.19 6.00
CA LYS A 101 -8.16 -15.37 5.75
C LYS A 101 -6.95 -15.07 4.84
N LEU A 102 -6.83 -13.81 4.39
CA LEU A 102 -5.66 -13.34 3.65
C LEU A 102 -4.48 -13.16 4.60
N ASP A 103 -3.48 -14.03 4.46
CA ASP A 103 -2.42 -14.19 5.46
C ASP A 103 -1.01 -13.94 4.90
N ILE A 104 -0.88 -13.78 3.59
CA ILE A 104 0.43 -13.81 2.93
C ILE A 104 0.67 -12.46 2.24
N TYR A 105 1.51 -11.63 2.86
CA TYR A 105 1.96 -10.35 2.31
C TYR A 105 2.45 -10.49 0.85
N LYS A 106 3.24 -11.54 0.57
CA LYS A 106 3.76 -11.82 -0.78
C LYS A 106 2.64 -12.00 -1.81
N ASP A 107 1.57 -12.72 -1.48
CA ASP A 107 0.46 -12.96 -2.41
C ASP A 107 -0.28 -11.67 -2.73
N ILE A 108 -0.40 -10.78 -1.74
CA ILE A 108 -1.05 -9.48 -1.93
C ILE A 108 -0.17 -8.57 -2.79
N VAL A 109 1.14 -8.56 -2.56
CA VAL A 109 2.10 -7.82 -3.39
C VAL A 109 2.05 -8.31 -4.85
N LYS A 110 2.02 -9.63 -5.07
CA LYS A 110 1.88 -10.22 -6.42
C LYS A 110 0.54 -9.86 -7.06
N THR A 111 -0.55 -10.01 -6.32
CA THR A 111 -1.90 -9.67 -6.80
C THR A 111 -2.00 -8.19 -7.14
N TYR A 112 -1.41 -7.32 -6.32
CA TYR A 112 -1.36 -5.88 -6.57
C TYR A 112 -0.49 -5.56 -7.80
N GLY A 113 0.68 -6.18 -7.93
CA GLY A 113 1.54 -6.06 -9.12
C GLY A 113 0.81 -6.48 -10.40
N PHE A 114 0.09 -7.59 -10.38
CA PHE A 114 -0.69 -8.08 -11.52
C PHE A 114 -1.91 -7.18 -11.82
N LEU A 115 -2.75 -6.86 -10.84
CA LEU A 115 -4.00 -6.15 -11.09
C LEU A 115 -3.82 -4.65 -11.32
N PHE A 116 -2.88 -4.02 -10.60
CA PHE A 116 -2.68 -2.58 -10.65
C PHE A 116 -1.65 -2.18 -11.71
N TYR A 117 -0.60 -2.98 -11.87
CA TYR A 117 0.51 -2.71 -12.81
C TYR A 117 0.60 -3.70 -13.98
N GLY A 118 -0.34 -4.64 -14.10
CA GLY A 118 -0.41 -5.59 -15.21
C GLY A 118 0.87 -6.42 -15.41
N LEU A 119 1.65 -6.65 -14.36
CA LEU A 119 2.91 -7.39 -14.48
C LEU A 119 2.67 -8.84 -14.89
N GLU A 120 3.41 -9.33 -15.88
CA GLU A 120 3.48 -10.75 -16.25
C GLU A 120 4.04 -11.56 -15.09
N GLU A 121 3.62 -12.82 -15.03
CA GLU A 121 4.01 -13.81 -14.04
C GLU A 121 5.52 -13.89 -13.79
N LYS A 122 6.34 -13.77 -14.85
CA LYS A 122 7.81 -13.80 -14.75
C LYS A 122 8.40 -12.70 -13.84
N HIS A 123 7.67 -11.60 -13.64
CA HIS A 123 8.11 -10.49 -12.78
C HIS A 123 7.52 -10.56 -11.37
N LEU A 124 6.49 -11.38 -11.16
CA LEU A 124 5.80 -11.50 -9.87
C LEU A 124 6.65 -12.25 -8.83
N GLU A 125 7.59 -13.08 -9.26
CA GLU A 125 8.47 -13.85 -8.39
C GLU A 125 9.72 -13.08 -7.92
N ASN A 126 9.85 -11.79 -8.27
CA ASN A 126 11.00 -11.00 -7.86
C ASN A 126 10.94 -10.65 -6.37
N ASP A 127 11.98 -10.97 -5.62
CA ASP A 127 12.05 -10.69 -4.17
C ASP A 127 12.05 -9.19 -3.82
N ARG A 128 12.26 -8.31 -4.80
CA ARG A 128 12.23 -6.84 -4.67
C ARG A 128 10.96 -6.22 -5.28
N LEU A 129 9.96 -7.04 -5.59
CA LEU A 129 8.71 -6.58 -6.20
C LEU A 129 8.00 -5.55 -5.31
N ASP A 130 8.07 -5.65 -4.00
CA ASP A 130 7.46 -4.65 -3.12
C ASP A 130 8.17 -3.29 -3.21
N TYR A 131 9.51 -3.27 -3.19
CA TYR A 131 10.29 -2.05 -3.37
C TYR A 131 10.00 -1.37 -4.71
N ALA A 132 9.92 -2.18 -5.76
CA ALA A 132 9.53 -1.80 -7.10
C ALA A 132 8.19 -1.06 -7.14
N LEU A 133 7.17 -1.62 -6.50
CA LEU A 133 5.80 -1.07 -6.45
C LEU A 133 5.71 0.19 -5.57
N CYS A 134 6.64 0.37 -4.63
CA CYS A 134 6.70 1.56 -3.76
C CYS A 134 7.42 2.75 -4.40
N SER A 135 8.48 2.47 -5.17
CA SER A 135 9.52 3.47 -5.43
C SER A 135 9.99 3.54 -6.87
N GLY A 136 9.79 2.49 -7.68
CA GLY A 136 10.42 2.36 -8.99
C GLY A 136 10.04 3.48 -9.96
N LEU A 137 8.74 3.65 -10.24
CA LEU A 137 8.27 4.66 -11.19
C LEU A 137 8.54 6.08 -10.69
N THR A 138 8.30 6.33 -9.41
CA THR A 138 8.50 7.64 -8.79
C THR A 138 9.97 8.06 -8.79
N ALA A 139 10.89 7.15 -8.44
CA ALA A 139 12.32 7.43 -8.44
C ALA A 139 12.81 7.75 -9.86
N ILE A 140 12.39 6.98 -10.87
CA ILE A 140 12.75 7.22 -12.28
C ILE A 140 12.26 8.61 -12.73
N LEU A 141 11.01 8.98 -12.40
CA LEU A 141 10.45 10.28 -12.76
C LEU A 141 11.19 11.44 -12.08
N ILE A 142 11.54 11.32 -10.79
CA ILE A 142 12.31 12.34 -10.07
C ILE A 142 13.70 12.51 -10.70
N MET A 143 14.41 11.41 -10.92
CA MET A 143 15.78 11.43 -11.45
C MET A 143 15.83 12.06 -12.85
N GLU A 144 14.90 11.72 -13.74
CA GLU A 144 14.80 12.36 -15.06
C GLU A 144 14.42 13.85 -14.94
N ALA A 145 13.50 14.22 -14.04
CA ALA A 145 13.10 15.61 -13.84
C ALA A 145 14.25 16.52 -13.34
N ILE A 146 15.22 15.96 -12.60
CA ILE A 146 16.43 16.68 -12.17
C ILE A 146 17.61 16.56 -13.16
N GLY A 147 17.35 16.03 -14.36
CA GLY A 147 18.33 15.94 -15.44
C GLY A 147 19.33 14.79 -15.33
N MET A 148 19.10 13.82 -14.44
CA MET A 148 19.90 12.60 -14.41
C MET A 148 19.50 11.68 -15.56
N ASN A 149 20.48 11.23 -16.36
CA ASN A 149 20.23 10.30 -17.45
C ASN A 149 20.00 8.90 -16.89
N MET A 150 18.74 8.44 -16.90
CA MET A 150 18.39 7.11 -16.40
C MET A 150 18.60 6.01 -17.45
N GLY A 151 19.15 6.34 -18.62
CA GLY A 151 19.38 5.40 -19.73
C GLY A 151 18.20 5.33 -20.70
N SER A 152 18.48 4.89 -21.93
CA SER A 152 17.50 4.88 -23.03
C SER A 152 16.26 4.04 -22.72
N LYS A 153 16.44 2.85 -22.13
CA LYS A 153 15.33 1.98 -21.72
C LYS A 153 14.33 2.68 -20.79
N ASN A 154 14.82 3.45 -19.81
CA ASN A 154 13.96 4.15 -18.86
C ASN A 154 13.23 5.32 -19.52
N LYS A 155 13.86 6.01 -20.47
CA LYS A 155 13.22 7.05 -21.28
C LYS A 155 12.10 6.49 -22.15
N ASP A 156 12.33 5.33 -22.77
CA ASP A 156 11.33 4.64 -23.58
C ASP A 156 10.11 4.23 -22.72
N ILE A 157 10.35 3.74 -21.49
CA ILE A 157 9.30 3.41 -20.53
C ILE A 157 8.48 4.66 -20.14
N ILE A 158 9.14 5.79 -19.85
CA ILE A 158 8.45 7.06 -19.51
C ILE A 158 7.62 7.56 -20.69
N LEU A 159 8.15 7.50 -21.92
CA LEU A 159 7.43 7.91 -23.13
C LEU A 159 6.20 7.04 -23.40
N MET A 160 6.30 5.72 -23.21
CA MET A 160 5.14 4.81 -23.26
C MET A 160 4.08 5.21 -22.21
N THR A 161 4.52 5.53 -20.99
CA THR A 161 3.63 5.94 -19.90
C THR A 161 2.88 7.24 -20.23
N ASN A 162 3.57 8.25 -20.78
CA ASN A 162 2.97 9.52 -21.22
C ASN A 162 1.98 9.35 -22.39
N THR A 163 2.23 8.40 -23.28
CA THR A 163 1.34 8.09 -24.41
C THR A 163 0.04 7.43 -23.94
N ILE A 164 0.11 6.63 -22.87
CA ILE A 164 -1.05 6.01 -22.22
C ILE A 164 -1.86 7.07 -21.45
N ILE A 165 -1.21 7.96 -20.70
CA ILE A 165 -1.86 9.03 -19.92
C ILE A 165 -2.61 10.03 -20.83
N ASN A 166 -2.12 10.32 -22.03
CA ASN A 166 -2.77 11.24 -22.97
C ASN A 166 -4.00 10.66 -23.70
N ARG A 167 -4.31 9.37 -23.53
CA ARG A 167 -5.60 8.82 -23.98
C ARG A 167 -6.66 9.13 -22.93
N LYS A 168 -7.52 10.12 -23.20
CA LYS A 168 -8.65 10.61 -22.37
C LYS A 168 -9.66 9.55 -21.85
N GLU A 169 -9.45 8.27 -22.12
CA GLU A 169 -10.30 7.14 -21.71
C GLU A 169 -9.70 6.30 -20.54
N VAL A 170 -8.46 6.59 -20.10
CA VAL A 170 -7.64 5.67 -19.29
C VAL A 170 -7.96 5.66 -17.78
N TYR A 171 -8.89 6.48 -17.28
CA TYR A 171 -9.44 6.26 -15.93
C TYR A 171 -10.17 4.89 -15.79
N LYS A 172 -10.39 4.15 -16.89
CA LYS A 172 -10.94 2.79 -16.90
C LYS A 172 -9.91 1.66 -17.08
N SER A 173 -8.64 1.94 -17.40
CA SER A 173 -7.64 0.92 -17.70
C SER A 173 -6.32 1.27 -17.03
N LEU A 174 -6.23 0.97 -15.73
CA LEU A 174 -5.03 1.24 -14.94
C LEU A 174 -3.78 0.62 -15.60
N LEU A 175 -2.81 1.53 -15.75
CA LEU A 175 -1.43 1.42 -16.21
C LEU A 175 -0.75 0.07 -15.94
N CYS A 176 -0.67 -0.74 -16.99
CA CYS A 176 0.23 -1.88 -17.07
C CYS A 176 1.60 -1.39 -17.59
N VAL A 177 2.61 -1.31 -16.73
CA VAL A 177 4.00 -0.99 -17.14
C VAL A 177 4.97 -1.93 -16.46
N PHE A 178 5.63 -2.73 -17.29
CA PHE A 178 6.71 -3.64 -16.94
C PHE A 178 7.98 -2.88 -16.60
N ILE A 179 8.41 -2.95 -15.34
CA ILE A 179 9.76 -2.54 -14.97
C ILE A 179 10.59 -3.82 -14.81
N ASN A 180 11.61 -3.98 -15.67
CA ASN A 180 12.56 -5.07 -15.54
C ASN A 180 13.63 -4.68 -14.51
N PHE A 181 13.50 -5.17 -13.27
CA PHE A 181 14.35 -4.82 -12.13
C PHE A 181 15.72 -5.50 -12.10
N SER A 182 16.05 -6.35 -13.07
CA SER A 182 17.37 -7.03 -13.14
C SER A 182 18.53 -6.05 -13.36
N ASP A 183 18.28 -4.88 -13.94
CA ASP A 183 19.34 -3.97 -14.41
C ASP A 183 19.71 -2.88 -13.37
N PHE A 184 19.12 -2.91 -12.16
CA PHE A 184 19.35 -1.89 -11.12
C PHE A 184 20.46 -2.25 -10.12
N PHE A 185 20.94 -3.49 -10.12
CA PHE A 185 21.85 -4.00 -9.12
C PHE A 185 22.83 -4.99 -9.73
N ASP A 186 23.83 -4.44 -10.42
CA ASP A 186 25.15 -5.07 -10.53
C ASP A 186 25.95 -4.83 -9.25
#